data_AF-A0A3D1BLN9-F1
#
_entry.id   AF-A0A3D1BLN9-F1
#
_cell.length_a   1.000
_cell.length_b   1.000
_cell.length_c   1.000
_cell.angle_alpha   90.00
_cell.angle_beta   90.00
_cell.angle_gamma   90.00
#
_symmetry.space_group_name_H-M   'P 1'
#
loop_
_entity.id
_entity.type
_entity.pdbx_description
1 polymer ?
#
loop_
_entity_poly.entity_id
_entity_poly.type
_entity_poly.pdbx_seq_one_letter_code
_entity_poly.pdbx_strand_id
1 'polypeptide(L)'
;TRDYFTEAAVARAKASRGDFTSSEDDNVLVLGIARDRNSLGYFGIAYYEANRDILRLIPVVNPKTGKEVLPTDKAIMTGDYHPLSRPLFIYINRKSLDKPYVKRFVDFYLRNAAKLIGEVGYVPLSEKAYELVKARVAALKTGAVLGGKSAVGVTIEELLR
;
A
#
# COMPACT_ATOMS: atom_id res chain seq x y z
N THR A 1 2.47 -7.69 5.06
CA THR A 1 3.00 -6.36 5.46
C THR A 1 4.42 -6.42 6.01
N ARG A 2 4.74 -7.43 6.84
CA ARG A 2 6.08 -7.69 7.39
C ARG A 2 7.22 -7.66 6.37
N ASP A 3 7.13 -8.47 5.30
CA ASP A 3 8.23 -8.64 4.35
C ASP A 3 8.64 -7.29 3.72
N TYR A 4 7.65 -6.48 3.31
CA TYR A 4 7.87 -5.12 2.79
C TYR A 4 8.52 -4.21 3.84
N PHE A 5 8.00 -4.19 5.08
CA PHE A 5 8.56 -3.35 6.15
C PHE A 5 10.03 -3.70 6.42
N THR A 6 10.35 -4.99 6.56
CA THR A 6 11.74 -5.43 6.81
C THR A 6 12.68 -5.12 5.65
N GLU A 7 12.23 -5.28 4.41
CA GLU A 7 13.01 -4.89 3.24
C GLU A 7 13.25 -3.37 3.22
N ALA A 8 12.22 -2.58 3.51
CA ALA A 8 12.28 -1.13 3.48
C ALA A 8 13.07 -0.50 4.66
N ALA A 9 12.94 -1.06 5.86
CA ALA A 9 13.51 -0.50 7.08
C ALA A 9 14.91 -1.04 7.41
N VAL A 10 15.20 -2.30 7.05
CA VAL A 10 16.49 -2.95 7.37
C VAL A 10 17.17 -3.59 6.15
N ALA A 11 16.76 -3.22 4.93
CA ALA A 11 17.37 -3.63 3.66
C ALA A 11 17.34 -5.15 3.37
N ARG A 12 16.60 -5.95 4.16
CA ARG A 12 16.49 -7.40 3.96
C ARG A 12 15.10 -7.91 4.33
N ALA A 13 14.39 -8.45 3.35
CA ALA A 13 13.08 -9.06 3.58
C ALA A 13 13.16 -10.18 4.62
N LYS A 14 12.16 -10.23 5.51
CA LYS A 14 12.02 -11.18 6.63
C LYS A 14 13.11 -11.06 7.71
N ALA A 15 14.02 -10.09 7.60
CA ALA A 15 14.98 -9.81 8.66
C ALA A 15 14.29 -8.94 9.73
N SER A 16 13.90 -9.56 10.84
CA SER A 16 13.46 -8.88 12.04
C SER A 16 14.04 -9.61 13.25
N ARG A 17 14.03 -8.97 14.41
CA ARG A 17 14.35 -9.67 15.66
C ARG A 17 13.29 -10.75 15.91
N GLY A 18 13.61 -11.77 16.72
CA GLY A 18 12.68 -12.85 17.05
C GLY A 18 11.72 -12.53 18.21
N ASP A 19 11.99 -11.45 18.95
CA ASP A 19 11.32 -11.04 20.18
C ASP A 19 10.24 -9.98 19.92
N PHE A 20 9.32 -10.27 19.00
CA PHE A 20 8.15 -9.44 18.71
C PHE A 20 6.87 -10.28 18.75
N THR A 21 5.75 -9.61 19.00
CA THR A 21 4.43 -10.24 18.84
C THR A 21 3.95 -10.07 17.41
N SER A 22 3.74 -11.19 16.71
CA SER A 22 3.14 -11.19 15.36
C SER A 22 1.63 -11.41 15.48
N SER A 23 0.86 -10.58 14.81
CA SER A 23 -0.59 -10.77 14.64
C SER A 23 -0.99 -10.32 13.24
N GLU A 24 -1.91 -11.04 12.62
CA GLU A 24 -2.61 -10.60 11.40
C GLU A 24 -3.89 -9.81 11.75
N ASP A 25 -4.31 -9.83 13.02
CA ASP A 25 -5.37 -8.96 13.54
C ASP A 25 -4.75 -7.64 14.00
N ASP A 26 -5.02 -6.58 13.24
CA ASP A 26 -4.53 -5.24 13.52
C ASP A 26 -5.10 -4.65 14.83
N ASN A 27 -6.29 -5.04 15.29
CA ASN A 27 -6.83 -4.57 16.58
C ASN A 27 -6.00 -5.11 17.76
N VAL A 28 -5.52 -6.36 17.64
CA VAL A 28 -4.58 -6.93 18.61
C VAL A 28 -3.27 -6.13 18.63
N LEU A 29 -2.78 -5.69 17.47
CA LEU A 29 -1.58 -4.85 17.38
C LEU A 29 -1.79 -3.49 18.02
N VAL A 30 -2.93 -2.82 17.74
CA VAL A 30 -3.30 -1.53 18.34
C VAL A 30 -3.30 -1.64 19.87
N LEU A 31 -4.01 -2.64 20.41
CA LEU A 31 -4.10 -2.84 21.86
C LEU A 31 -2.74 -3.19 22.48
N GLY A 32 -1.92 -3.99 21.80
CA GLY A 32 -0.58 -4.32 22.24
C GLY A 32 0.29 -3.07 22.37
N ILE A 33 0.25 -2.19 21.36
CA ILE A 33 1.06 -0.97 21.34
C ILE A 33 0.59 0.04 22.38
N ALA A 34 -0.73 0.22 22.51
CA ALA A 34 -1.30 1.15 23.47
C ALA A 34 -1.02 0.76 24.93
N ARG A 35 -0.83 -0.54 25.22
CA ARG A 35 -0.66 -1.06 26.59
C ARG A 35 0.80 -1.24 27.00
N ASP A 36 1.72 -1.36 26.04
CA ASP A 36 3.12 -1.61 26.32
C ASP A 36 3.98 -0.36 26.10
N ARG A 37 4.57 0.14 27.19
CA ARG A 37 5.35 1.37 27.19
C ARG A 37 6.65 1.16 26.40
N ASN A 38 6.92 2.06 25.47
CA ASN A 38 8.06 2.01 24.53
C ASN A 38 7.94 0.94 23.44
N SER A 39 6.77 0.31 23.27
CA SER A 39 6.51 -0.55 22.14
C SER A 39 6.47 0.23 20.82
N LEU A 40 6.68 -0.50 19.72
CA LEU A 40 6.57 0.00 18.35
C LEU A 40 5.87 -1.07 17.51
N GLY A 41 5.05 -0.63 16.57
CA GLY A 41 4.48 -1.52 15.56
C GLY A 41 4.29 -0.80 14.23
N TYR A 42 3.91 -1.58 13.22
CA TYR A 42 3.62 -1.11 11.87
C TYR A 42 2.39 -1.84 11.33
N PHE A 43 1.44 -1.09 10.77
CA PHE A 43 0.19 -1.59 10.18
C PHE A 43 -0.38 -0.52 9.24
N GLY A 44 -1.53 -0.80 8.62
CA GLY A 44 -2.18 0.13 7.69
C GLY A 44 -2.63 1.43 8.38
N ILE A 45 -2.48 2.58 7.71
CA ILE A 45 -2.78 3.91 8.28
C ILE A 45 -4.21 4.01 8.81
N ALA A 46 -5.18 3.36 8.16
CA ALA A 46 -6.59 3.33 8.57
C ALA A 46 -6.80 2.92 10.04
N TYR A 47 -6.01 1.98 10.56
CA TYR A 47 -6.14 1.54 11.95
C TYR A 47 -5.60 2.57 12.93
N TYR A 48 -4.60 3.37 12.54
CA TYR A 48 -4.22 4.54 13.32
C TYR A 48 -5.34 5.58 13.30
N GLU A 49 -5.97 5.82 12.14
CA GLU A 49 -7.04 6.80 12.02
C GLU A 49 -8.26 6.49 12.89
N ALA A 50 -8.57 5.21 13.04
CA ALA A 50 -9.63 4.74 13.94
C ALA A 50 -9.25 4.79 15.44
N ASN A 51 -7.97 4.98 15.78
CA ASN A 51 -7.43 4.87 17.15
C ASN A 51 -6.44 6.02 17.49
N ARG A 52 -6.70 7.23 16.97
CA ARG A 52 -5.81 8.41 17.09
C ARG A 52 -5.61 8.88 18.54
N ASP A 53 -6.53 8.53 19.42
CA ASP A 53 -6.55 8.86 20.84
C ASP A 53 -5.59 8.00 21.68
N ILE A 54 -5.33 6.76 21.25
CA ILE A 54 -4.49 5.80 22.00
C ILE A 54 -3.16 5.49 21.30
N LEU A 55 -2.93 6.02 20.11
CA LEU A 55 -1.71 5.81 19.33
C LEU A 55 -1.02 7.11 18.97
N ARG A 56 0.30 7.03 18.76
CA ARG A 56 1.13 8.14 18.29
C ARG A 56 1.89 7.73 17.04
N LEU A 57 1.83 8.57 16.01
CA LEU A 57 2.62 8.39 14.80
C LEU A 57 4.10 8.73 15.04
N ILE A 58 4.97 8.03 14.32
CA ILE A 58 6.40 8.36 14.22
C ILE A 58 6.65 8.74 12.76
N PRO A 59 7.20 9.94 12.48
CA PRO A 59 7.51 10.34 11.12
C PRO A 59 8.64 9.47 10.54
N VAL A 60 8.64 9.32 9.22
CA VAL A 60 9.74 8.67 8.50
C VAL A 60 10.59 9.73 7.81
N VAL A 61 11.90 9.52 7.77
CA VAL A 61 12.79 10.37 6.99
C VAL A 61 12.72 9.91 5.53
N ASN A 62 12.24 10.77 4.64
CA ASN A 62 12.25 10.49 3.21
C ASN A 62 13.71 10.48 2.72
N PRO A 63 14.24 9.34 2.24
CA PRO A 63 15.66 9.24 1.87
C PRO A 63 16.03 10.09 0.65
N LYS A 64 15.06 10.53 -0.17
CA LYS A 64 15.30 11.40 -1.33
C LYS A 64 15.47 12.88 -0.92
N THR A 65 14.81 13.31 0.16
CA THR A 65 14.76 14.72 0.57
C THR A 65 15.42 15.01 1.92
N GLY A 66 15.67 13.98 2.74
CA GLY A 66 16.18 14.09 4.11
C GLY A 66 15.16 14.66 5.11
N LYS A 67 13.90 14.88 4.70
CA LYS A 67 12.87 15.49 5.54
C LYS A 67 12.05 14.44 6.28
N GLU A 68 11.65 14.76 7.49
CA GLU A 68 10.64 14.00 8.25
C GLU A 68 9.26 14.19 7.61
N VAL A 69 8.55 13.08 7.39
CA VAL A 69 7.24 13.06 6.73
C VAL A 69 6.29 12.16 7.52
N LEU A 70 5.08 12.68 7.78
CA LEU A 70 3.96 11.91 8.35
C LEU A 70 3.11 11.28 7.24
N PRO A 71 2.44 10.13 7.52
CA PRO A 71 1.59 9.41 6.56
C PRO A 71 0.25 10.12 6.33
N THR A 72 0.28 11.29 5.70
CA THR A 72 -0.94 11.99 5.25
C THR A 72 -1.36 11.49 3.87
N ASP A 73 -2.65 11.56 3.52
CA ASP A 73 -3.13 11.23 2.17
C ASP A 73 -2.30 11.91 1.09
N LYS A 74 -2.01 13.20 1.26
CA LYS A 74 -1.17 13.96 0.34
C LYS A 74 0.23 13.34 0.21
N ALA A 75 0.91 13.09 1.32
CA ALA A 75 2.26 12.52 1.30
C ALA A 75 2.30 11.09 0.75
N ILE A 76 1.24 10.31 0.95
CA ILE A 76 1.10 8.97 0.39
C ILE A 76 0.89 9.05 -1.12
N MET A 77 -0.02 9.92 -1.59
CA MET A 77 -0.29 10.12 -3.02
C MET A 77 0.91 10.66 -3.79
N THR A 78 1.63 11.64 -3.23
CA THR A 78 2.80 12.24 -3.89
C THR A 78 4.04 11.35 -3.83
N GLY A 79 4.00 10.29 -3.01
CA GLY A 79 5.17 9.45 -2.74
C GLY A 79 6.19 10.12 -1.82
N ASP A 80 5.83 11.19 -1.12
CA ASP A 80 6.70 11.83 -0.11
C ASP A 80 6.84 10.98 1.15
N TYR A 81 5.81 10.22 1.52
CA TYR A 81 5.87 9.24 2.60
C TYR A 81 6.57 7.96 2.10
N HIS A 82 7.89 8.03 1.98
CA HIS A 82 8.74 7.04 1.33
C HIS A 82 9.74 6.44 2.32
N PRO A 83 9.99 5.11 2.30
CA PRO A 83 9.44 4.07 1.40
C PRO A 83 8.17 3.36 1.88
N LEU A 84 7.53 3.80 2.97
CA LEU A 84 6.45 3.02 3.57
C LEU A 84 5.07 3.17 2.89
N SER A 85 4.95 4.02 1.87
CA SER A 85 3.81 3.98 0.93
C SER A 85 4.03 2.89 -0.12
N ARG A 86 2.99 2.09 -0.40
CA ARG A 86 3.05 1.00 -1.39
C ARG A 86 1.80 0.95 -2.28
N PRO A 87 1.96 0.72 -3.59
CA PRO A 87 0.84 0.38 -4.45
C PRO A 87 0.24 -0.97 -4.07
N LEU A 88 -1.09 -1.08 -4.24
CA LEU A 88 -1.76 -2.37 -4.27
C LEU A 88 -2.06 -2.79 -5.70
N PHE A 89 -1.90 -4.08 -5.98
CA PHE A 89 -2.08 -4.65 -7.30
C PHE A 89 -3.18 -5.70 -7.29
N ILE A 90 -4.01 -5.69 -8.33
CA ILE A 90 -4.85 -6.83 -8.70
C ILE A 90 -4.14 -7.60 -9.82
N TYR A 91 -4.04 -8.92 -9.67
CA TYR A 91 -3.41 -9.79 -10.64
C TYR A 91 -4.48 -10.48 -11.49
N ILE A 92 -4.50 -10.18 -12.78
CA ILE A 92 -5.49 -10.73 -13.70
C ILE A 92 -4.79 -11.70 -14.65
N ASN A 93 -5.21 -12.96 -14.62
CA ASN A 93 -4.82 -13.90 -15.67
C ASN A 93 -5.53 -13.48 -16.97
N ARG A 94 -4.75 -13.17 -18.01
CA ARG A 94 -5.23 -12.73 -19.32
C ARG A 94 -6.32 -13.61 -19.91
N LYS A 95 -6.17 -14.94 -19.86
CA LYS A 95 -7.16 -15.89 -20.39
C LYS A 95 -8.49 -15.83 -19.62
N SER A 96 -8.45 -15.36 -18.37
CA SER A 96 -9.68 -15.22 -17.59
C SER A 96 -10.54 -14.04 -18.04
N LEU A 97 -9.99 -13.05 -18.75
CA LEU A 97 -10.78 -11.95 -19.31
C LEU A 97 -11.71 -12.39 -20.44
N ASP A 98 -11.51 -13.58 -21.03
CA ASP A 98 -12.41 -14.16 -22.02
C ASP A 98 -13.73 -14.62 -21.38
N LYS A 99 -13.77 -14.77 -20.04
CA LYS A 99 -14.97 -15.10 -19.27
C LYS A 99 -15.79 -13.82 -19.02
N PRO A 100 -17.04 -13.73 -19.50
CA PRO A 100 -17.83 -12.50 -19.38
C PRO A 100 -18.04 -12.00 -17.95
N TYR A 101 -18.09 -12.90 -16.96
CA TYR A 101 -18.23 -12.54 -15.55
C TYR A 101 -16.94 -11.95 -14.95
N VAL A 102 -15.76 -12.45 -15.33
CA VAL A 102 -14.48 -11.88 -14.90
C VAL A 102 -14.28 -10.50 -15.51
N LYS A 103 -14.55 -10.37 -16.82
CA LYS A 103 -14.47 -9.06 -17.49
C LYS A 103 -15.38 -8.03 -16.82
N ARG A 104 -16.64 -8.39 -16.55
CA ARG A 104 -17.58 -7.51 -15.83
C ARG A 104 -17.09 -7.13 -14.44
N PHE A 105 -16.50 -8.06 -13.69
CA PHE A 105 -15.94 -7.78 -12.37
C PHE A 105 -14.77 -6.79 -12.46
N VAL A 106 -13.82 -6.99 -13.36
CA VAL A 106 -12.67 -6.08 -13.56
C VAL A 106 -13.15 -4.69 -13.99
N ASP A 107 -14.10 -4.63 -14.93
CA ASP A 107 -14.70 -3.37 -15.38
C ASP A 107 -15.42 -2.66 -14.23
N PHE A 108 -16.18 -3.39 -13.40
CA PHE A 108 -16.83 -2.84 -12.21
C PHE A 108 -15.80 -2.32 -11.20
N TYR A 109 -14.76 -3.11 -10.90
CA TYR A 109 -13.69 -2.73 -9.97
C TYR A 109 -13.04 -1.43 -10.42
N LEU A 110 -12.59 -1.32 -11.67
CA LEU A 110 -11.88 -0.13 -12.18
C LEU A 110 -12.77 1.11 -12.31
N ARG A 111 -14.10 0.95 -12.44
CA ARG A 111 -15.05 2.08 -12.47
C ARG A 111 -15.38 2.60 -11.08
N ASN A 112 -15.39 1.74 -10.06
CA ASN A 112 -15.90 2.09 -8.73
C ASN A 112 -14.80 2.20 -7.66
N ALA A 113 -13.61 1.64 -7.89
CA ALA A 113 -12.53 1.61 -6.90
C ALA A 113 -12.22 3.01 -6.33
N ALA A 114 -12.09 4.04 -7.17
CA ALA A 114 -11.79 5.40 -6.72
C ALA A 114 -12.82 5.95 -5.70
N LYS A 115 -14.08 5.52 -5.78
CA LYS A 115 -15.16 5.95 -4.88
C LYS A 115 -15.20 5.13 -3.59
N LEU A 116 -14.94 3.83 -3.68
CA LEU A 116 -15.08 2.89 -2.58
C LEU A 116 -13.82 2.78 -1.70
N ILE A 117 -12.65 3.14 -2.24
CA ILE A 117 -11.36 2.86 -1.57
C ILE A 117 -11.16 3.66 -0.28
N GLY A 118 -11.75 4.86 -0.19
CA GLY A 118 -11.72 5.65 1.04
C GLY A 118 -12.52 4.99 2.18
N GLU A 119 -13.61 4.28 1.86
CA GLU A 119 -14.45 3.60 2.86
C GLU A 119 -13.72 2.43 3.54
N VAL A 120 -12.69 1.88 2.88
CA VAL A 120 -11.86 0.79 3.38
C VAL A 120 -10.47 1.25 3.84
N GLY A 121 -10.27 2.56 3.99
CA GLY A 121 -9.05 3.12 4.61
C GLY A 121 -7.81 3.11 3.73
N TYR A 122 -8.00 3.15 2.41
CA TYR A 122 -6.91 3.26 1.44
C TYR A 122 -7.00 4.57 0.66
N VAL A 123 -5.84 5.02 0.19
CA VAL A 123 -5.72 6.25 -0.59
C VAL A 123 -5.99 5.94 -2.08
N PRO A 124 -6.94 6.64 -2.74
CA PRO A 124 -7.21 6.43 -4.15
C PRO A 124 -6.03 6.80 -5.03
N LEU A 125 -5.91 6.11 -6.17
CA LEU A 125 -4.99 6.53 -7.23
C LEU A 125 -5.49 7.82 -7.89
N SER A 126 -4.58 8.54 -8.56
CA SER A 126 -4.98 9.66 -9.41
C SER A 126 -5.91 9.21 -10.55
N GLU A 127 -6.79 10.10 -11.01
CA GLU A 127 -7.69 9.81 -12.13
C GLU A 127 -6.92 9.33 -13.38
N LYS A 128 -5.80 10.00 -13.67
CA LYS A 128 -4.89 9.61 -14.75
C LYS A 128 -4.35 8.19 -14.59
N ALA A 129 -3.99 7.77 -13.38
CA ALA A 129 -3.54 6.41 -13.12
C ALA A 129 -4.65 5.38 -13.37
N TYR A 130 -5.89 5.65 -12.96
CA TYR A 130 -7.02 4.77 -13.28
C TYR A 130 -7.26 4.66 -14.78
N GLU A 131 -7.17 5.76 -15.53
CA GLU A 131 -7.30 5.73 -17.01
C GLU A 131 -6.20 4.90 -17.67
N LEU A 132 -4.94 5.04 -17.23
CA LEU A 132 -3.83 4.20 -17.72
C LEU A 132 -4.06 2.71 -17.43
N VAL A 133 -4.58 2.37 -16.24
CA VAL A 133 -4.90 0.97 -15.89
C VAL A 133 -6.05 0.44 -16.76
N LYS A 134 -7.12 1.21 -16.98
CA LYS A 134 -8.23 0.84 -17.87
C LYS A 134 -7.74 0.61 -19.29
N ALA A 135 -6.91 1.52 -19.83
CA ALA A 135 -6.32 1.39 -21.16
C ALA A 135 -5.44 0.14 -21.27
N ARG A 136 -4.66 -0.18 -20.23
CA ARG A 136 -3.84 -1.41 -20.19
C ARG A 136 -4.69 -2.68 -20.25
N VAL A 137 -5.79 -2.74 -19.51
CA VAL A 137 -6.72 -3.88 -19.51
C VAL A 137 -7.43 -4.00 -20.87
N ALA A 138 -7.89 -2.87 -21.44
CA ALA A 138 -8.52 -2.85 -22.76
C ALA A 138 -7.57 -3.30 -23.88
N ALA A 139 -6.31 -2.87 -23.81
CA ALA A 139 -5.24 -3.30 -24.71
C ALA A 139 -4.72 -4.72 -24.41
N LEU A 140 -5.25 -5.36 -23.35
CA LEU A 140 -4.96 -6.75 -23.02
C LEU A 140 -3.45 -7.01 -22.80
N LYS A 141 -2.73 -5.97 -22.35
CA LYS A 141 -1.27 -5.93 -22.19
C LYS A 141 -0.85 -6.75 -20.97
N THR A 142 -0.06 -7.80 -21.21
CA THR A 142 0.49 -8.69 -20.19
C THR A 142 1.82 -8.19 -19.63
N GLY A 143 2.33 -8.87 -18.59
CA GLY A 143 3.59 -8.56 -17.91
C GLY A 143 3.40 -7.77 -16.63
N ALA A 144 4.30 -7.98 -15.67
CA ALA A 144 4.28 -7.28 -14.39
C ALA A 144 4.66 -5.81 -14.60
N VAL A 145 3.86 -4.91 -14.03
CA VAL A 145 4.11 -3.46 -14.00
C VAL A 145 5.44 -3.14 -13.28
N LEU A 146 5.86 -4.02 -12.37
CA LEU A 146 7.09 -3.92 -11.59
C LEU A 146 8.34 -4.55 -12.25
N GLY A 147 8.22 -5.14 -13.45
CA GLY A 147 9.36 -5.80 -14.10
C GLY A 147 10.04 -6.91 -13.27
N GLY A 148 9.33 -7.49 -12.28
CA GLY A 148 9.87 -8.50 -11.37
C GLY A 148 10.71 -7.98 -10.20
N LYS A 149 10.81 -6.66 -9.99
CA LYS A 149 11.53 -6.05 -8.86
C LYS A 149 10.59 -5.71 -7.71
N SER A 150 11.14 -5.58 -6.49
CA SER A 150 10.39 -5.13 -5.32
C SER A 150 9.83 -3.72 -5.55
N ALA A 151 8.58 -3.49 -5.16
CA ALA A 151 7.90 -2.21 -5.31
C ALA A 151 8.37 -1.15 -4.31
N VAL A 152 9.40 -1.45 -3.50
CA VAL A 152 9.92 -0.55 -2.47
C VAL A 152 10.34 0.75 -3.13
N GLY A 153 9.54 1.79 -2.91
CA GLY A 153 9.85 3.13 -3.34
C GLY A 153 9.46 3.57 -4.73
N VAL A 154 8.76 2.74 -5.48
CA VAL A 154 8.30 3.09 -6.83
C VAL A 154 6.98 3.86 -6.74
N THR A 155 6.90 4.99 -7.43
CA THR A 155 5.66 5.78 -7.53
C THR A 155 4.69 5.17 -8.54
N ILE A 156 3.40 5.51 -8.44
CA ILE A 156 2.36 5.01 -9.35
C ILE A 156 2.63 5.45 -10.80
N GLU A 157 3.10 6.66 -11.00
CA GLU A 157 3.41 7.20 -12.32
C GLU A 157 4.63 6.51 -12.96
N GLU A 158 5.66 6.19 -12.17
CA GLU A 158 6.82 5.41 -12.64
C GLU A 158 6.41 4.00 -13.04
N LEU A 159 5.43 3.41 -12.35
CA LEU A 159 4.89 2.08 -12.65
C LEU A 159 4.08 2.06 -13.95
N LEU A 160 3.31 3.11 -14.24
CA LEU A 160 2.34 3.10 -15.34
C LEU A 160 2.87 3.63 -16.69
N ARG A 161 4.15 4.02 -16.77
CA ARG A 161 4.84 4.29 -18.04
C ARG A 161 5.14 2.99 -18.80
#